data_AF-A0A382J7H6-F1
#
_entry.id   AF-A0A382J7H6-F1
#
_cell.length_a   1.000
_cell.length_b   1.000
_cell.length_c   1.000
_cell.angle_alpha   90.00
_cell.angle_beta   90.00
_cell.angle_gamma   90.00
#
_symmetry.space_group_name_H-M   'P 1'
#
loop_
_entity.id
_entity.type
_entity.pdbx_description
1 polymer ?
#
loop_
_entity_poly.entity_id
_entity_poly.type
_entity_poly.pdbx_seq_one_letter_code
_entity_poly.pdbx_strand_id
1 'polypeptide(L)'
;METFMLHKTGQPNALNYFDIRQLTVAPPHFEYITLKQNYNLEDAITKWIMKNLKGRFFIGKRVDLDKENAVATLVNLGFEDPKELSYFMLACPLLKY
;
A
#
# COMPACT_ATOMS: atom_id res chain seq x y z
N MET A 1 6.64 2.15 23.47
CA MET A 1 7.82 1.60 22.79
C MET A 1 7.35 1.21 21.39
N GLU A 2 7.68 2.00 20.37
CA GLU A 2 7.38 1.61 18.99
C GLU A 2 8.25 0.42 18.61
N THR A 3 7.59 -0.69 18.28
CA THR A 3 8.25 -1.90 17.81
C THR A 3 8.88 -1.58 16.44
N PHE A 4 10.20 -1.45 16.39
CA PHE A 4 10.94 -1.43 15.14
C PHE A 4 10.59 -2.70 14.33
N MET A 5 9.75 -2.56 13.30
CA MET A 5 9.45 -3.68 12.41
C MET A 5 10.67 -3.93 11.53
N LEU A 6 11.43 -4.96 11.89
CA LEU A 6 12.52 -5.47 11.08
C LEU A 6 11.95 -6.06 9.79
N HIS A 7 12.56 -5.69 8.66
CA HIS A 7 12.27 -6.30 7.37
C HIS A 7 12.52 -7.82 7.46
N LYS A 8 11.79 -8.62 6.68
CA LYS A 8 11.83 -10.10 6.72
C LYS A 8 13.25 -10.69 6.59
N THR A 9 14.17 -9.97 5.96
CA THR A 9 15.58 -10.37 5.80
C THR A 9 16.48 -10.02 7.00
N GLY A 10 15.93 -9.49 8.10
CA GLY A 10 16.67 -9.07 9.28
C GLY A 10 17.53 -7.82 9.11
N GLN A 11 17.59 -7.26 7.90
CA GLN A 11 18.34 -6.03 7.60
C GLN A 11 17.48 -4.79 7.89
N PRO A 12 18.01 -3.79 8.61
CA PRO A 12 17.33 -2.52 8.79
C PRO A 12 17.01 -1.86 7.44
N ASN A 13 15.81 -1.30 7.31
CA ASN A 13 15.46 -0.44 6.19
C ASN A 13 15.63 1.02 6.64
N ALA A 14 16.49 1.78 5.96
CA ALA A 14 16.72 3.19 6.28
C ALA A 14 15.42 4.00 6.24
N LEU A 15 14.52 3.70 5.31
CA LEU A 15 13.23 4.39 5.20
C LEU A 15 12.29 4.07 6.37
N ASN A 16 12.38 2.87 6.97
CA ASN A 16 11.64 2.55 8.20
C ASN A 16 12.16 3.39 9.37
N TYR A 17 13.48 3.59 9.45
CA TYR A 17 14.10 4.35 10.55
C TYR A 17 13.64 5.81 10.56
N PHE A 18 13.50 6.42 9.39
CA PHE A 18 13.01 7.80 9.26
C PHE A 18 11.49 7.90 9.18
N ASP A 19 10.76 6.78 9.22
CA ASP A 19 9.30 6.72 9.03
C ASP A 19 8.79 7.42 7.75
N ILE A 20 9.56 7.28 6.66
CA ILE A 20 9.29 7.94 5.36
C ILE A 20 8.87 6.95 4.26
N ARG A 21 8.47 5.73 4.63
CA ARG A 21 8.03 4.73 3.64
C ARG A 21 6.62 5.00 3.14
N GLN A 22 5.73 5.42 4.01
CA GLN A 22 4.36 5.75 3.63
C GLN A 22 4.28 7.24 3.33
N LEU A 23 4.02 7.58 2.08
CA LEU A 23 3.82 8.95 1.66
C LEU A 23 2.36 9.38 1.88
N THR A 24 2.17 10.63 2.27
CA THR A 24 0.85 11.23 2.50
C THR A 24 0.24 11.82 1.22
N VAL A 25 1.05 12.05 0.19
CA VAL A 25 0.66 12.61 -1.10
C VAL A 25 0.99 11.60 -2.20
N ALA A 26 0.11 11.48 -3.19
CA ALA A 26 0.27 10.61 -4.35
C ALA A 26 1.33 11.16 -5.33
N PRO A 27 2.53 10.56 -5.44
CA PRO A 27 3.56 11.03 -6.36
C PRO A 27 3.27 10.56 -7.81
N PRO A 28 3.46 11.42 -8.82
CA PRO A 28 3.11 11.09 -10.21
C PRO A 28 3.98 9.98 -10.84
N HIS A 29 5.15 9.69 -10.27
CA HIS A 29 6.07 8.66 -10.76
C HIS A 29 5.83 7.28 -10.13
N PHE A 30 4.83 7.14 -9.27
CA PHE A 30 4.45 5.85 -8.69
C PHE A 30 3.58 5.08 -9.67
N GLU A 31 3.66 3.76 -9.58
CA GLU A 31 2.73 2.86 -10.26
C GLU A 31 1.51 2.61 -9.37
N TYR A 32 0.32 2.81 -9.94
CA TYR A 32 -0.93 2.83 -9.19
C TYR A 32 -1.86 1.66 -9.51
N ILE A 33 -2.51 1.17 -8.47
CA ILE A 33 -3.68 0.29 -8.58
C ILE A 33 -4.81 0.82 -7.70
N THR A 34 -6.04 0.52 -8.10
CA THR A 34 -7.23 0.90 -7.34
C THR A 34 -7.98 -0.37 -6.93
N LEU A 35 -8.30 -0.48 -5.64
CA LEU A 35 -9.02 -1.58 -5.04
C LEU A 35 -10.36 -1.10 -4.51
N LYS A 36 -11.37 -1.97 -4.52
CA LYS A 36 -12.65 -1.67 -3.84
C LYS A 36 -12.42 -1.62 -2.33
N GLN A 37 -12.93 -0.58 -1.67
CA GLN A 37 -12.72 -0.42 -0.24
C GLN A 37 -13.63 -1.37 0.56
N ASN A 38 -13.01 -2.33 1.23
CA ASN A 38 -13.63 -3.11 2.29
C ASN A 38 -13.20 -2.58 3.68
N TYR A 39 -13.97 -2.88 4.73
CA TYR A 39 -13.67 -2.44 6.09
C TYR A 39 -12.27 -2.94 6.53
N ASN A 40 -11.44 -2.06 7.12
CA ASN A 40 -10.06 -2.33 7.58
C ASN A 40 -9.01 -2.69 6.51
N LEU A 41 -9.31 -2.57 5.22
CA LEU A 41 -8.38 -2.97 4.16
C LEU A 41 -7.07 -2.14 4.17
N GLU A 42 -7.15 -0.85 4.45
CA GLU A 42 -5.98 0.06 4.41
C GLU A 42 -4.89 -0.31 5.42
N ASP A 43 -5.26 -0.55 6.67
CA ASP A 43 -4.32 -0.93 7.73
C ASP A 43 -3.70 -2.31 7.48
N ALA A 44 -4.51 -3.26 7.01
CA ALA A 44 -4.05 -4.61 6.67
C ALA A 44 -3.04 -4.58 5.50
N ILE A 45 -3.31 -3.78 4.46
CA ILE A 45 -2.39 -3.59 3.33
C ILE A 45 -1.11 -2.88 3.78
N THR A 46 -1.24 -1.82 4.57
CA THR A 46 -0.09 -1.07 5.11
C THR A 46 0.85 -1.99 5.88
N LYS A 47 0.32 -2.79 6.80
CA LYS A 47 1.11 -3.78 7.57
C LYS A 47 1.76 -4.81 6.66
N TRP A 48 1.05 -5.28 5.63
CA TRP A 48 1.61 -6.24 4.67
C TRP A 48 2.76 -5.63 3.88
N ILE A 49 2.62 -4.41 3.36
CA ILE A 49 3.65 -3.70 2.60
C ILE A 49 4.88 -3.44 3.48
N MET A 50 4.67 -2.93 4.70
CA MET A 50 5.76 -2.65 5.64
C MET A 50 6.58 -3.90 5.97
N LYS A 51 5.92 -5.06 6.05
CA LYS A 51 6.57 -6.34 6.36
C LYS A 51 7.29 -6.99 5.17
N ASN A 52 6.74 -6.90 3.97
CA ASN A 52 7.18 -7.69 2.82
C ASN A 52 7.98 -6.91 1.77
N LEU A 53 7.83 -5.58 1.73
CA LEU A 53 8.46 -4.71 0.74
C LEU A 53 9.51 -3.81 1.38
N LYS A 54 10.32 -3.12 0.57
CA LYS A 54 11.34 -2.15 1.01
C LYS A 54 11.15 -0.73 0.48
N GLY A 55 10.51 -0.54 -0.67
CA GLY A 55 10.33 0.77 -1.31
C GLY A 55 9.29 1.68 -0.62
N ARG A 56 9.16 2.93 -1.08
CA ARG A 56 8.08 3.81 -0.64
C ARG A 56 6.76 3.43 -1.30
N PHE A 57 5.67 3.73 -0.61
CA PHE A 57 4.33 3.50 -1.09
C PHE A 57 3.39 4.62 -0.66
N PHE A 58 2.28 4.72 -1.35
CA PHE A 58 1.19 5.63 -1.05
C PHE A 58 -0.09 4.82 -0.87
N ILE A 59 -0.93 5.20 0.09
CA ILE A 59 -2.28 4.68 0.25
C ILE A 59 -3.21 5.84 0.52
N GLY A 60 -4.29 5.94 -0.24
CA GLY A 60 -5.29 6.98 -0.08
C GLY A 60 -6.64 6.58 -0.62
N LYS A 61 -7.68 7.27 -0.17
CA LYS A 61 -9.05 7.03 -0.63
C LYS A 61 -9.28 7.79 -1.92
N ARG A 62 -9.93 7.13 -2.87
CA ARG A 62 -10.42 7.70 -4.11
C ARG A 62 -11.92 7.49 -4.16
N VAL A 63 -12.65 8.52 -4.54
CA VAL A 63 -14.09 8.42 -4.78
C VAL A 63 -14.29 8.26 -6.27
N ASP A 64 -15.10 7.29 -6.67
CA ASP A 64 -15.49 7.06 -8.06
C ASP A 64 -16.98 6.75 -8.16
N LEU A 65 -17.55 6.90 -9.35
CA LEU A 65 -18.94 6.53 -9.60
C LEU A 65 -18.98 5.07 -10.05
N ASP A 66 -19.75 4.23 -9.34
CA ASP A 66 -20.01 2.87 -9.78
C ASP A 66 -20.99 2.86 -10.97
N LYS A 67 -21.15 1.70 -11.61
CA LYS A 67 -22.00 1.50 -12.80
C LYS A 67 -23.48 1.87 -12.57
N GLU A 68 -23.91 1.94 -11.31
CA GLU A 68 -25.26 2.34 -10.90
C GLU A 68 -25.34 3.84 -10.53
N ASN A 69 -24.33 4.65 -10.89
CA ASN A 69 -24.21 6.06 -10.53
C ASN A 69 -24.15 6.30 -9.00
N ALA A 70 -23.86 5.27 -8.23
CA ALA A 70 -23.63 5.36 -6.80
C ALA A 70 -22.18 5.76 -6.50
N VAL A 71 -21.98 6.53 -5.44
CA VAL A 71 -20.65 6.94 -4.98
C VAL A 71 -19.96 5.74 -4.33
N ALA A 72 -18.93 5.20 -4.99
CA ALA A 72 -18.09 4.14 -4.46
C ALA A 72 -16.80 4.74 -3.88
N THR A 73 -16.45 4.30 -2.67
CA THR A 73 -15.12 4.60 -2.11
C THR A 73 -14.16 3.48 -2.47
N LEU A 74 -13.04 3.84 -3.06
CA LEU A 74 -11.98 2.96 -3.50
C LEU A 74 -10.70 3.31 -2.74
N VAL A 75 -9.81 2.33 -2.60
CA VAL A 75 -8.47 2.51 -2.06
C VAL A 75 -7.50 2.58 -3.23
N ASN A 76 -6.80 3.70 -3.36
CA ASN A 76 -5.75 3.89 -4.34
C ASN A 76 -4.39 3.61 -3.69
N LEU A 77 -3.64 2.68 -4.27
CA LEU A 77 -2.31 2.28 -3.81
C LEU A 77 -1.28 2.69 -4.86
N GLY A 78 -0.22 3.36 -4.43
CA GLY A 78 0.92 3.71 -5.29
C GLY A 78 2.19 3.05 -4.78
N PHE A 79 3.02 2.54 -5.68
CA PHE A 79 4.32 1.96 -5.37
C PHE A 79 5.43 2.68 -6.11
N GLU A 80 6.54 2.96 -5.42
CA GLU A 80 7.73 3.58 -6.02
C GLU A 80 8.43 2.64 -7.02
N ASP A 81 8.52 1.35 -6.71
CA ASP A 81 9.10 0.34 -7.59
C ASP A 81 7.98 -0.50 -8.25
N PRO A 82 7.85 -0.47 -9.59
CA PRO A 82 6.88 -1.28 -10.33
C PRO A 82 7.00 -2.80 -10.05
N LYS A 83 8.20 -3.29 -9.69
CA LYS A 83 8.42 -4.70 -9.34
C LYS A 83 7.75 -5.05 -8.01
N GLU A 84 7.74 -4.12 -7.05
CA GLU A 84 7.06 -4.31 -5.78
C GLU A 84 5.54 -4.34 -5.95
N LEU A 85 4.99 -3.51 -6.85
CA LEU A 85 3.57 -3.59 -7.23
C LEU A 85 3.25 -4.97 -7.85
N SER A 86 4.06 -5.42 -8.80
CA SER A 86 3.88 -6.73 -9.44
C SER A 86 3.91 -7.86 -8.41
N TYR A 87 4.85 -7.79 -7.46
CA TYR A 87 4.93 -8.76 -6.37
C TYR A 87 3.72 -8.68 -5.43
N PHE A 88 3.27 -7.47 -5.07
CA PHE A 88 2.08 -7.25 -4.24
C PHE A 88 0.84 -7.90 -4.87
N MET A 89 0.60 -7.70 -6.16
CA MET A 89 -0.54 -8.27 -6.88
C MET A 89 -0.55 -9.80 -6.89
N LEU A 90 0.63 -10.43 -6.89
CA LEU A 90 0.75 -11.89 -6.90
C LEU A 90 0.74 -12.51 -5.50
N ALA A 91 1.30 -11.82 -4.51
CA ALA A 91 1.60 -12.38 -3.19
C ALA A 91 0.67 -11.91 -2.07
N CYS A 92 -0.08 -10.82 -2.24
CA CYS A 92 -0.97 -10.31 -1.20
C CYS A 92 -2.26 -11.15 -1.11
N PRO A 93 -2.52 -11.88 0.01
CA PRO A 93 -3.71 -12.71 0.14
C PRO A 93 -5.00 -11.89 0.30
N LEU A 94 -4.88 -10.61 0.69
CA LEU A 94 -5.99 -9.69 0.92
C LEU A 94 -6.73 -9.33 -0.38
N LEU A 95 -6.11 -9.55 -1.54
CA LEU A 95 -6.72 -9.28 -2.85
C LEU A 95 -7.68 -10.38 -3.32
N LYS A 96 -7.70 -11.53 -2.65
CA LYS A 96 -8.53 -12.69 -3.05
C LYS A 96 -9.97 -12.66 -2.51
N TYR A 97 -10.29 -11.70 -1.63
CA TYR A 97 -11.57 -11.58 -0.93
C TYR A 97 -12.15 -10.19 -1.11
#